data_AF-A0A223E114-F1
#
_entry.id   AF-A0A223E114-F1
#
_cell.length_a   1.000
_cell.length_b   1.000
_cell.length_c   1.000
_cell.angle_alpha   90.00
_cell.angle_beta   90.00
_cell.angle_gamma   90.00
#
_symmetry.space_group_name_H-M   'P 1'
#
loop_
_entity.id
_entity.type
_entity.pdbx_description
1 polymer ?
#
loop_
_entity_poly.entity_id
_entity_poly.type
_entity_poly.pdbx_seq_one_letter_code
_entity_poly.pdbx_strand_id
1 'polypeptide(L)'
;MYKSFYSLAREPFSKDLRPQDAFLSTDYKGALNALTYLQKSKGMGLLTGDPGVGKTFTLRAFKETLNPSLYHVIYFPLSTGGVMDFYRGLAYGLGEEPKFRKVDLFRQIQQGIERMAGERKMTPVFILDEMHMAKDAFLQDIALLFNFQMDSTNPFILILAGLTHLKTRLTMNHHRPLAQRLILKYEIQPLPKEEIILYINHHLKIAGAKMPIFTESALEAIALRSQGWPRVINTLTINSLLFGFQLKKEQIDEEVVRLAIEDSGL
;
A
#
# COMPACT_ATOMS: atom_id res chain seq x y z
N MET A 1 13.48 -18.14 18.10
CA MET A 1 14.76 -18.75 18.50
C MET A 1 15.94 -17.93 17.98
N TYR A 2 16.03 -17.61 16.68
CA TYR A 2 17.09 -16.71 16.16
C TYR A 2 17.13 -15.32 16.82
N LYS A 3 15.98 -14.75 17.22
CA LYS A 3 15.91 -13.42 17.86
C LYS A 3 16.80 -13.32 19.09
N SER A 4 16.68 -14.26 20.02
CA SER A 4 17.49 -14.29 21.25
C SER A 4 18.97 -14.50 20.94
N PHE A 5 19.29 -15.32 19.94
CA PHE A 5 20.67 -15.58 19.51
C PHE A 5 21.35 -14.30 18.99
N TYR A 6 20.67 -13.53 18.14
CA TYR A 6 21.16 -12.26 17.61
C TYR A 6 20.82 -11.04 18.49
N SER A 7 20.40 -11.26 19.75
CA SER A 7 20.04 -10.19 20.69
C SER A 7 18.98 -9.21 20.17
N LEU A 8 18.05 -9.68 19.35
CA LEU A 8 16.91 -8.91 18.84
C LEU A 8 15.75 -8.95 19.85
N ALA A 9 15.18 -7.78 20.14
CA ALA A 9 14.00 -7.63 21.00
C ALA A 9 12.71 -8.09 20.30
N ARG A 10 12.64 -7.93 18.97
CA ARG A 10 11.48 -8.33 18.15
C ARG A 10 11.92 -8.82 16.77
N GLU A 11 10.96 -9.33 16.02
CA GLU A 11 11.19 -9.75 14.64
C GLU A 11 11.39 -8.51 13.74
N PRO A 12 12.45 -8.47 12.91
CA PRO A 12 12.60 -7.43 11.91
C PRO A 12 11.53 -7.56 10.82
N PHE A 13 11.24 -6.47 10.12
CA PHE A 13 10.27 -6.42 9.00
C PHE A 13 8.81 -6.81 9.35
N SER A 14 8.43 -6.68 10.62
CA SER A 14 7.08 -7.03 11.06
C SER A 14 5.99 -6.23 10.34
N LYS A 15 4.86 -6.87 10.03
CA LYS A 15 3.74 -6.28 9.27
C LYS A 15 3.04 -5.15 10.03
N ASP A 16 3.13 -5.13 11.35
CA ASP A 16 2.57 -4.12 12.25
C ASP A 16 3.48 -2.90 12.44
N LEU A 17 4.55 -2.76 11.63
CA LEU A 17 5.42 -1.59 11.66
C LEU A 17 4.61 -0.28 11.62
N ARG A 18 4.79 0.55 12.64
CA ARG A 18 4.10 1.84 12.72
C ARG A 18 4.66 2.78 11.65
N PRO A 19 3.85 3.65 11.03
CA PRO A 19 4.34 4.60 10.02
C PRO A 19 5.49 5.50 10.47
N GLN A 20 5.54 5.84 11.77
CA GLN A 20 6.65 6.61 12.37
C GLN A 20 7.99 5.86 12.36
N ASP A 21 7.96 4.53 12.30
CA ASP A 21 9.13 3.66 12.26
C ASP A 21 9.47 3.26 10.79
N ALA A 22 8.80 3.86 9.79
CA ALA A 22 9.02 3.59 8.37
C ALA A 22 10.45 3.92 7.95
N PHE A 23 11.04 3.09 7.09
CA PHE A 23 12.23 3.49 6.35
C PHE A 23 11.84 4.55 5.31
N LEU A 24 12.48 5.72 5.39
CA LEU A 24 12.13 6.86 4.55
C LEU A 24 12.87 6.81 3.20
N SER A 25 12.59 5.78 2.40
CA SER A 25 13.12 5.66 1.03
C SER A 25 12.71 6.84 0.16
N THR A 26 13.48 7.11 -0.89
CA THR A 26 13.16 8.16 -1.86
C THR A 26 11.78 7.95 -2.48
N ASP A 27 11.48 6.70 -2.86
CA ASP A 27 10.19 6.37 -3.48
C ASP A 27 9.02 6.42 -2.49
N TYR A 28 9.21 5.98 -1.24
CA TYR A 28 8.19 6.10 -0.19
C TYR A 28 7.82 7.56 0.08
N LYS A 29 8.81 8.45 0.17
CA LYS A 29 8.58 9.90 0.30
C LYS A 29 7.82 10.45 -0.91
N GLY A 30 8.22 10.04 -2.12
CA GLY A 30 7.53 10.41 -3.36
C GLY A 30 6.06 10.02 -3.35
N ALA A 31 5.77 8.77 -2.99
CA ALA A 31 4.41 8.24 -2.91
C ALA A 31 3.56 8.96 -1.85
N LEU A 32 4.11 9.22 -0.65
CA LEU A 32 3.41 9.99 0.39
C LEU A 32 3.16 11.44 -0.02
N ASN A 33 4.12 12.09 -0.67
CA ASN A 33 3.96 13.45 -1.18
C ASN A 33 2.86 13.51 -2.24
N ALA A 34 2.81 12.51 -3.12
CA ALA A 34 1.76 12.37 -4.14
C ALA A 34 0.38 12.23 -3.48
N LEU A 35 0.23 11.36 -2.48
CA LEU A 35 -1.03 11.21 -1.74
C LEU A 35 -1.40 12.47 -0.93
N THR A 36 -0.42 13.17 -0.37
CA THR A 36 -0.62 14.46 0.32
C THR A 36 -1.08 15.55 -0.65
N TYR A 37 -0.56 15.56 -1.87
CA TYR A 37 -1.04 16.43 -2.93
C TYR A 37 -2.52 16.13 -3.25
N LEU A 38 -2.86 14.85 -3.45
CA LEU A 38 -4.24 14.41 -3.68
C LEU A 38 -5.18 14.79 -2.53
N GLN A 39 -4.71 14.72 -1.28
CA GLN A 39 -5.48 15.16 -0.11
C GLN A 39 -5.86 16.64 -0.20
N LYS A 40 -4.94 17.49 -0.67
CA LYS A 40 -5.15 18.94 -0.80
C LYS A 40 -6.02 19.29 -1.99
N SER A 41 -5.79 18.67 -3.14
CA SER A 41 -6.53 18.95 -4.38
C SER A 41 -7.93 18.34 -4.40
N LYS A 42 -8.14 17.25 -3.65
CA LYS A 42 -9.33 16.38 -3.69
C LYS A 42 -9.57 15.77 -5.09
N GLY A 43 -10.33 14.67 -5.14
CA GLY A 43 -10.58 13.94 -6.39
C GLY A 43 -9.94 12.55 -6.39
N MET A 44 -9.51 12.09 -7.57
CA MET A 44 -9.12 10.69 -7.78
C MET A 44 -7.62 10.53 -8.04
N GLY A 45 -7.01 9.56 -7.35
CA GLY A 45 -5.62 9.15 -7.55
C GLY A 45 -5.50 7.66 -7.81
N LEU A 46 -4.45 7.29 -8.54
CA LEU A 46 -4.04 5.93 -8.80
C LEU A 46 -2.66 5.68 -8.20
N LEU A 47 -2.56 4.66 -7.35
CA LEU A 47 -1.32 4.17 -6.76
C LEU A 47 -1.04 2.74 -7.24
N THR A 48 -0.13 2.59 -8.18
CA THR A 48 0.27 1.27 -8.69
C THR A 48 1.65 0.86 -8.20
N GLY A 49 2.01 -0.40 -8.44
CA GLY A 49 3.32 -0.95 -8.12
C GLY A 49 3.22 -2.48 -8.04
N ASP A 50 4.32 -3.18 -8.23
CA ASP A 50 4.32 -4.64 -8.26
C ASP A 50 4.12 -5.26 -6.85
N PRO A 51 3.92 -6.58 -6.74
CA PRO A 51 3.68 -7.22 -5.45
C PRO A 51 4.86 -6.99 -4.48
N GLY A 52 4.56 -6.48 -3.29
CA GLY A 52 5.57 -6.38 -2.22
C GLY A 52 6.43 -5.12 -2.20
N VAL A 53 6.18 -4.11 -3.06
CA VAL A 53 6.87 -2.81 -3.01
C VAL A 53 6.44 -1.87 -1.87
N GLY A 54 5.42 -2.25 -1.11
CA GLY A 54 4.96 -1.45 0.04
C GLY A 54 3.71 -0.60 -0.21
N LYS A 55 2.95 -0.80 -1.29
CA LYS A 55 1.68 -0.10 -1.58
C LYS A 55 0.75 0.03 -0.36
N THR A 56 0.34 -1.10 0.23
CA THR A 56 -0.57 -1.12 1.38
C THR A 56 0.05 -0.45 2.61
N PHE A 57 1.37 -0.56 2.79
CA PHE A 57 2.07 0.14 3.86
C PHE A 57 2.01 1.67 3.66
N THR A 58 2.25 2.15 2.45
CA THR A 58 2.13 3.57 2.09
C THR A 58 0.71 4.09 2.28
N LEU A 59 -0.32 3.33 1.88
CA LEU A 59 -1.73 3.71 2.10
C LEU A 59 -2.07 3.80 3.59
N ARG A 60 -1.58 2.84 4.39
CA ARG A 60 -1.73 2.86 5.85
C ARG A 60 -1.01 4.06 6.46
N ALA A 61 0.22 4.34 6.03
CA ALA A 61 0.96 5.50 6.49
C ALA A 61 0.24 6.80 6.16
N PHE A 62 -0.26 6.95 4.94
CA PHE A 62 -1.07 8.09 4.53
C PHE A 62 -2.33 8.23 5.39
N LYS A 63 -3.08 7.14 5.63
CA LYS A 63 -4.25 7.15 6.52
C LYS A 63 -3.92 7.75 7.90
N GLU A 64 -2.81 7.34 8.52
CA GLU A 64 -2.41 7.84 9.85
C GLU A 64 -2.04 9.34 9.84
N THR A 65 -1.74 9.94 8.68
CA THR A 65 -1.51 11.39 8.58
C THR A 65 -2.80 12.21 8.52
N LEU A 66 -3.95 11.57 8.28
CA LEU A 66 -5.22 12.26 8.13
C LEU A 66 -5.85 12.56 9.49
N ASN A 67 -6.21 13.82 9.73
CA ASN A 67 -6.92 14.22 10.94
C ASN A 67 -8.33 13.59 10.98
N PRO A 68 -8.65 12.72 11.97
CA PRO A 68 -9.94 12.03 12.05
C PRO A 68 -11.15 12.98 12.18
N SER A 69 -10.96 14.21 12.65
CA SER A 69 -12.03 15.22 12.73
C SER A 69 -12.35 15.85 11.38
N LEU A 70 -11.45 15.73 10.40
CA LEU A 70 -11.58 16.34 9.06
C LEU A 70 -11.75 15.30 7.95
N TYR A 71 -11.36 14.04 8.19
CA TYR A 71 -11.36 12.99 7.19
C TYR A 71 -11.92 11.69 7.75
N HIS A 72 -12.79 11.05 6.97
CA HIS A 72 -13.34 9.72 7.29
C HIS A 72 -12.83 8.70 6.29
N VAL A 73 -11.97 7.79 6.72
CA VAL A 73 -11.29 6.85 5.84
C VAL A 73 -12.08 5.55 5.71
N ILE A 74 -12.43 5.21 4.47
CA ILE A 74 -13.14 4.00 4.08
C ILE A 74 -12.16 3.12 3.30
N TYR A 75 -11.65 2.09 3.94
CA TYR A 75 -10.77 1.11 3.31
C TYR A 75 -11.59 -0.09 2.82
N PHE A 76 -11.49 -0.40 1.53
CA PHE A 76 -12.24 -1.48 0.90
C PHE A 76 -11.32 -2.33 0.02
N PRO A 77 -10.82 -3.47 0.53
CA PRO A 77 -9.94 -4.37 -0.23
C PRO A 77 -10.71 -5.41 -1.07
N LEU A 78 -12.04 -5.45 -0.96
CA LEU A 78 -12.87 -6.46 -1.64
C LEU A 78 -13.13 -6.07 -3.10
N SER A 79 -12.19 -6.38 -3.99
CA SER A 79 -12.29 -6.07 -5.42
C SER A 79 -12.96 -7.18 -6.26
N THR A 80 -13.18 -8.37 -5.69
CA THR A 80 -13.71 -9.55 -6.42
C THR A 80 -15.23 -9.74 -6.35
N GLY A 81 -15.92 -8.97 -5.52
CA GLY A 81 -17.37 -9.06 -5.31
C GLY A 81 -18.21 -8.66 -6.54
N GLY A 82 -19.53 -8.86 -6.45
CA GLY A 82 -20.46 -8.32 -7.43
C GLY A 82 -20.56 -6.79 -7.33
N VAL A 83 -21.12 -6.16 -8.37
CA VAL A 83 -21.41 -4.72 -8.37
C VAL A 83 -22.29 -4.33 -7.16
N MET A 84 -23.27 -5.15 -6.78
CA MET A 84 -24.10 -4.86 -5.62
C MET A 84 -23.31 -4.90 -4.30
N ASP A 85 -22.38 -5.84 -4.15
CA ASP A 85 -21.56 -5.97 -2.94
C ASP A 85 -20.65 -4.74 -2.76
N PHE A 86 -20.14 -4.20 -3.87
CA PHE A 86 -19.40 -2.95 -3.88
C PHE A 86 -20.22 -1.79 -3.35
N TYR A 87 -21.41 -1.56 -3.92
CA TYR A 87 -22.27 -0.45 -3.51
C TYR A 87 -22.67 -0.59 -2.04
N ARG A 88 -22.98 -1.81 -1.59
CA ARG A 88 -23.26 -2.07 -0.17
C ARG A 88 -22.05 -1.80 0.72
N GLY A 89 -20.86 -2.23 0.30
CA GLY A 89 -19.61 -1.97 1.00
C GLY A 89 -19.33 -0.47 1.18
N LEU A 90 -19.56 0.33 0.14
CA LEU A 90 -19.43 1.78 0.23
C LEU A 90 -20.47 2.42 1.15
N ALA A 91 -21.73 1.99 1.09
CA ALA A 91 -22.77 2.46 1.99
C ALA A 91 -22.43 2.13 3.46
N TYR A 92 -22.02 0.89 3.74
CA TYR A 92 -21.53 0.52 5.08
C TYR A 92 -20.34 1.37 5.53
N GLY A 93 -19.37 1.63 4.64
CA GLY A 93 -18.23 2.48 4.94
C GLY A 93 -18.62 3.93 5.30
N LEU A 94 -19.69 4.44 4.71
CA LEU A 94 -20.28 5.74 5.05
C LEU A 94 -21.12 5.72 6.35
N GLY A 95 -21.28 4.57 6.99
CA GLY A 95 -22.10 4.39 8.19
C GLY A 95 -23.61 4.32 7.89
N GLU A 96 -23.98 3.96 6.67
CA GLU A 96 -25.36 3.86 6.21
C GLU A 96 -25.82 2.39 6.13
N GLU A 97 -27.10 2.14 6.39
CA GLU A 97 -27.70 0.83 6.15
C GLU A 97 -28.03 0.67 4.64
N PRO A 98 -27.41 -0.29 3.91
CA PRO A 98 -27.53 -0.33 2.47
C PRO A 98 -28.93 -0.69 1.99
N LYS A 99 -29.47 0.13 1.09
CA LYS A 99 -30.73 -0.18 0.40
C LYS A 99 -30.61 -1.41 -0.49
N PHE A 100 -31.76 -2.01 -0.83
CA PHE A 100 -31.81 -3.25 -1.60
C PHE A 100 -31.59 -3.06 -3.11
N ARG A 101 -32.06 -1.96 -3.69
CA ARG A 101 -31.99 -1.69 -5.14
C ARG A 101 -30.76 -0.86 -5.48
N LYS A 102 -30.10 -1.17 -6.61
CA LYS A 102 -28.88 -0.46 -7.07
C LYS A 102 -29.09 1.05 -7.22
N VAL A 103 -30.19 1.48 -7.83
CA VAL A 103 -30.49 2.90 -8.04
C VAL A 103 -30.63 3.65 -6.71
N ASP A 104 -31.24 3.00 -5.72
CA ASP A 104 -31.42 3.59 -4.40
C ASP A 104 -30.10 3.63 -3.62
N LEU A 105 -29.24 2.61 -3.77
CA LEU A 105 -27.88 2.60 -3.24
C LEU A 105 -27.01 3.69 -3.87
N PHE A 106 -27.07 3.84 -5.19
CA PHE A 106 -26.34 4.89 -5.91
C PHE A 106 -26.64 6.27 -5.32
N ARG A 107 -27.93 6.59 -5.20
CA ARG A 107 -28.38 7.85 -4.59
C ARG A 107 -27.99 7.96 -3.13
N GLN A 108 -28.10 6.88 -2.36
CA GLN A 108 -27.73 6.84 -0.96
C GLN A 108 -26.25 7.17 -0.74
N ILE A 109 -25.36 6.57 -1.54
CA ILE A 109 -23.91 6.80 -1.45
C ILE A 109 -23.58 8.25 -1.83
N GLN A 110 -24.13 8.77 -2.93
CA GLN A 110 -23.91 10.16 -3.34
C GLN A 110 -24.36 11.14 -2.26
N GLN A 111 -25.58 10.97 -1.74
CA GLN A 111 -26.09 11.81 -0.65
C GLN A 111 -25.24 11.66 0.62
N GLY A 112 -24.79 10.46 0.95
CA GLY A 112 -23.92 10.21 2.10
C GLY A 112 -22.60 10.98 2.00
N ILE A 113 -21.97 10.97 0.81
CA ILE A 113 -20.74 11.74 0.53
C ILE A 113 -21.00 13.25 0.65
N GLU A 114 -22.07 13.76 0.04
CA GLU A 114 -22.42 15.18 0.07
C GLU A 114 -22.76 15.67 1.48
N ARG A 115 -23.53 14.90 2.26
CA ARG A 115 -23.83 15.22 3.67
C ARG A 115 -22.56 15.26 4.51
N MET A 116 -21.69 14.27 4.36
CA MET A 116 -20.45 14.21 5.13
C MET A 116 -19.54 15.41 4.82
N ALA A 117 -19.32 15.71 3.54
CA ALA A 117 -18.47 16.82 3.12
C ALA A 117 -19.08 18.20 3.39
N GLY A 118 -20.39 18.34 3.15
CA GLY A 118 -21.13 19.59 3.24
C GLY A 118 -21.54 19.97 4.66
N GLU A 119 -22.31 19.09 5.31
CA GLU A 119 -22.91 19.32 6.63
C GLU A 119 -21.91 19.06 7.75
N ARG A 120 -21.22 17.90 7.71
CA ARG A 120 -20.27 17.50 8.76
C ARG A 120 -18.88 18.10 8.59
N LYS A 121 -18.62 18.80 7.48
CA LYS A 121 -17.30 19.34 7.10
C LYS A 121 -16.18 18.31 7.14
N MET A 122 -16.53 17.03 6.91
CA MET A 122 -15.63 15.90 6.98
C MET A 122 -15.51 15.29 5.58
N THR A 123 -14.30 15.18 5.03
CA THR A 123 -14.10 14.66 3.68
C THR A 123 -13.97 13.13 3.71
N PRO A 124 -14.87 12.36 3.07
CA PRO A 124 -14.69 10.92 2.93
C PRO A 124 -13.48 10.61 2.04
N VAL A 125 -12.65 9.66 2.48
CA VAL A 125 -11.47 9.17 1.78
C VAL A 125 -11.65 7.69 1.49
N PHE A 126 -11.92 7.36 0.24
CA PHE A 126 -12.09 5.98 -0.22
C PHE A 126 -10.74 5.43 -0.67
N ILE A 127 -10.28 4.38 -0.01
CA ILE A 127 -9.09 3.62 -0.41
C ILE A 127 -9.56 2.27 -0.92
N LEU A 128 -9.57 2.10 -2.23
CA LEU A 128 -9.92 0.85 -2.88
C LEU A 128 -8.62 0.12 -3.25
N ASP A 129 -8.31 -0.96 -2.53
CA ASP A 129 -7.08 -1.74 -2.73
C ASP A 129 -7.35 -2.98 -3.59
N GLU A 130 -6.28 -3.57 -4.13
CA GLU A 130 -6.35 -4.73 -5.03
C GLU A 130 -7.28 -4.53 -6.24
N MET A 131 -7.39 -3.29 -6.73
CA MET A 131 -8.28 -2.89 -7.83
C MET A 131 -7.92 -3.52 -9.18
N HIS A 132 -6.73 -4.12 -9.27
CA HIS A 132 -6.31 -4.89 -10.42
C HIS A 132 -7.18 -6.14 -10.63
N MET A 133 -7.80 -6.68 -9.56
CA MET A 133 -8.75 -7.80 -9.62
C MET A 133 -10.20 -7.37 -9.90
N ALA A 134 -10.50 -6.06 -9.91
CA ALA A 134 -11.86 -5.57 -10.10
C ALA A 134 -12.41 -5.94 -11.48
N LYS A 135 -13.71 -6.18 -11.61
CA LYS A 135 -14.35 -6.41 -12.92
C LYS A 135 -14.51 -5.08 -13.69
N ASP A 136 -14.59 -5.12 -15.02
CA ASP A 136 -14.72 -3.88 -15.81
C ASP A 136 -15.98 -3.08 -15.46
N ALA A 137 -17.09 -3.78 -15.21
CA ALA A 137 -18.34 -3.17 -14.76
C ALA A 137 -18.16 -2.36 -13.46
N PHE A 138 -17.30 -2.82 -12.55
CA PHE A 138 -17.00 -2.11 -11.31
C PHE A 138 -16.25 -0.79 -11.58
N LEU A 139 -15.23 -0.82 -12.45
CA LEU A 139 -14.48 0.38 -12.82
C LEU A 139 -15.36 1.41 -13.53
N GLN A 140 -16.30 0.96 -14.37
CA GLN A 140 -17.30 1.83 -14.98
C GLN A 140 -18.24 2.44 -13.93
N ASP A 141 -18.71 1.64 -12.97
CA ASP A 141 -19.56 2.12 -11.89
C ASP A 141 -18.85 3.15 -10.99
N ILE A 142 -17.53 3.04 -10.75
CA ILE A 142 -16.76 4.09 -10.05
C ILE A 142 -16.89 5.43 -10.78
N ALA A 143 -16.71 5.43 -12.10
CA ALA A 143 -16.77 6.65 -12.90
C ALA A 143 -18.13 7.34 -12.79
N LEU A 144 -19.21 6.55 -12.72
CA LEU A 144 -20.59 7.04 -12.54
C LEU A 144 -20.85 7.52 -11.12
N LEU A 145 -20.49 6.72 -10.12
CA LEU A 145 -20.81 6.97 -8.71
C LEU A 145 -20.13 8.21 -8.17
N PHE A 146 -18.89 8.44 -8.58
CA PHE A 146 -18.09 9.56 -8.12
C PHE A 146 -18.22 10.81 -9.01
N ASN A 147 -19.32 10.94 -9.78
CA ASN A 147 -19.63 12.15 -10.52
C ASN A 147 -20.56 13.06 -9.70
N PHE A 148 -20.05 14.19 -9.23
CA PHE A 148 -20.78 15.15 -8.38
C PHE A 148 -20.88 16.51 -9.06
N GLN A 149 -22.06 17.13 -8.95
CA GLN A 149 -22.35 18.46 -9.52
C GLN A 149 -21.84 18.64 -10.96
N MET A 150 -22.09 17.65 -11.82
CA MET A 150 -21.60 17.63 -13.21
C MET A 150 -20.08 17.79 -13.32
N ASP A 151 -19.33 17.08 -12.48
CA ASP A 151 -17.86 17.09 -12.38
C ASP A 151 -17.24 18.44 -11.97
N SER A 152 -18.04 19.37 -11.42
CA SER A 152 -17.54 20.68 -10.96
C SER A 152 -16.94 20.64 -9.55
N THR A 153 -17.26 19.61 -8.75
CA THR A 153 -16.75 19.48 -7.38
C THR A 153 -16.36 18.04 -7.03
N ASN A 154 -15.35 17.90 -6.16
CA ASN A 154 -14.92 16.63 -5.59
C ASN A 154 -15.12 16.64 -4.07
N PRO A 155 -16.32 16.31 -3.56
CA PRO A 155 -16.58 16.24 -2.12
C PRO A 155 -15.93 15.01 -1.45
N PHE A 156 -14.95 14.38 -2.09
CA PHE A 156 -14.33 13.13 -1.67
C PHE A 156 -12.84 13.09 -2.10
N ILE A 157 -12.12 12.13 -1.54
CA ILE A 157 -10.85 11.65 -2.07
C ILE A 157 -11.02 10.16 -2.41
N LEU A 158 -10.62 9.76 -3.61
CA LEU A 158 -10.65 8.36 -4.05
C LEU A 158 -9.25 7.92 -4.45
N ILE A 159 -8.74 6.87 -3.82
CA ILE A 159 -7.46 6.26 -4.13
C ILE A 159 -7.74 4.85 -4.66
N LEU A 160 -7.41 4.63 -5.92
CA LEU A 160 -7.37 3.30 -6.52
C LEU A 160 -5.96 2.74 -6.37
N ALA A 161 -5.82 1.60 -5.71
CA ALA A 161 -4.54 0.94 -5.53
C ALA A 161 -4.54 -0.47 -6.12
N GLY A 162 -3.44 -0.85 -6.76
CA GLY A 162 -3.32 -2.15 -7.41
C GLY A 162 -1.97 -2.41 -8.05
N LEU A 163 -1.90 -3.46 -8.86
CA LEU A 163 -0.69 -3.80 -9.63
C LEU A 163 -0.50 -2.88 -10.84
N THR A 164 0.73 -2.85 -11.38
CA THR A 164 1.12 -2.04 -12.55
C THR A 164 0.18 -2.22 -13.74
N HIS A 165 -0.31 -3.44 -14.00
CA HIS A 165 -1.25 -3.70 -15.09
C HIS A 165 -2.63 -3.02 -14.93
N LEU A 166 -3.01 -2.57 -13.73
CA LEU A 166 -4.22 -1.75 -13.54
C LEU A 166 -4.11 -0.43 -14.30
N LYS A 167 -2.93 0.20 -14.27
CA LYS A 167 -2.65 1.43 -15.02
C LYS A 167 -2.88 1.21 -16.51
N THR A 168 -2.35 0.13 -17.06
CA THR A 168 -2.55 -0.24 -18.48
C THR A 168 -4.02 -0.50 -18.77
N ARG A 169 -4.71 -1.27 -17.92
CA ARG A 169 -6.14 -1.56 -18.09
C ARG A 169 -7.00 -0.30 -18.11
N LEU A 170 -6.72 0.68 -17.26
CA LEU A 170 -7.47 1.95 -17.23
C LEU A 170 -7.30 2.78 -18.51
N THR A 171 -6.26 2.53 -19.32
CA THR A 171 -6.10 3.21 -20.62
C THR A 171 -6.97 2.64 -21.74
N MET A 172 -7.59 1.47 -21.53
CA MET A 172 -8.49 0.85 -22.51
C MET A 172 -9.73 1.74 -22.75
N ASN A 173 -10.28 1.68 -23.96
CA ASN A 173 -11.33 2.61 -24.42
C ASN A 173 -12.53 2.70 -23.48
N HIS A 174 -12.97 1.59 -22.91
CA HIS A 174 -14.15 1.54 -22.03
C HIS A 174 -13.87 2.03 -20.59
N HIS A 175 -12.61 2.31 -20.23
CA HIS A 175 -12.20 2.87 -18.93
C HIS A 175 -11.69 4.32 -19.01
N ARG A 176 -11.59 4.88 -20.23
CA ARG A 176 -11.14 6.26 -20.46
C ARG A 176 -11.84 7.31 -19.58
N PRO A 177 -13.18 7.26 -19.36
CA PRO A 177 -13.85 8.24 -18.50
C PRO A 177 -13.29 8.28 -17.08
N LEU A 178 -12.99 7.12 -16.49
CA LEU A 178 -12.35 7.05 -15.17
C LEU A 178 -10.91 7.56 -15.25
N ALA A 179 -10.15 7.12 -16.25
CA ALA A 179 -8.73 7.42 -16.37
C ALA A 179 -8.40 8.90 -16.62
N GLN A 180 -9.33 9.65 -17.23
CA GLN A 180 -9.23 11.10 -17.44
C GLN A 180 -9.45 11.91 -16.15
N ARG A 181 -10.20 11.36 -15.19
CA ARG A 181 -10.50 12.02 -13.90
C ARG A 181 -9.45 11.73 -12.82
N LEU A 182 -8.49 10.85 -13.12
CA LEU A 182 -7.33 10.60 -12.27
C LEU A 182 -6.35 11.77 -12.36
N ILE A 183 -6.40 12.65 -11.36
CA ILE A 183 -5.52 13.82 -11.26
C ILE A 183 -4.11 13.47 -10.76
N LEU A 184 -3.97 12.29 -10.15
CA LEU A 184 -2.70 11.76 -9.68
C LEU A 184 -2.52 10.32 -10.16
N LYS A 185 -1.34 9.99 -10.68
CA LYS A 185 -0.92 8.62 -10.96
C LYS A 185 0.50 8.46 -10.43
N TYR A 186 0.68 7.62 -9.42
CA TYR A 186 2.00 7.31 -8.85
C TYR A 186 2.24 5.81 -8.92
N GLU A 187 3.43 5.42 -9.33
CA GLU A 187 3.83 4.02 -9.47
C GLU A 187 5.03 3.76 -8.56
N ILE A 188 4.79 3.05 -7.45
CA ILE A 188 5.82 2.71 -6.47
C ILE A 188 6.83 1.76 -7.10
N GLN A 189 8.09 2.14 -7.02
CA GLN A 189 9.22 1.41 -7.57
C GLN A 189 9.94 0.58 -6.50
N PRO A 190 10.72 -0.44 -6.89
CA PRO A 190 11.67 -1.09 -6.01
C PRO A 190 12.67 -0.09 -5.40
N LEU A 191 13.27 -0.46 -4.27
CA LEU A 191 14.32 0.36 -3.65
C LEU A 191 15.54 0.45 -4.57
N PRO A 192 16.13 1.64 -4.75
CA PRO A 192 17.39 1.77 -5.47
C PRO A 192 18.51 1.06 -4.69
N LYS A 193 19.55 0.61 -5.41
CA LYS A 193 20.62 -0.24 -4.85
C LYS A 193 21.25 0.37 -3.60
N GLU A 194 21.42 1.68 -3.60
CA GLU A 194 22.03 2.46 -2.52
C GLU A 194 21.19 2.47 -1.24
N GLU A 195 19.87 2.23 -1.35
CA GLU A 195 18.95 2.23 -0.22
C GLU A 195 18.71 0.83 0.37
N ILE A 196 19.06 -0.26 -0.32
CA ILE A 196 18.76 -1.63 0.14
C ILE A 196 19.45 -1.95 1.47
N ILE A 197 20.75 -1.66 1.56
CA ILE A 197 21.53 -1.92 2.78
C ILE A 197 21.04 -1.04 3.92
N LEU A 198 20.71 0.22 3.64
CA LEU A 198 20.15 1.16 4.61
C LEU A 198 18.79 0.66 5.13
N TYR A 199 17.95 0.11 4.25
CA TYR A 199 16.66 -0.48 4.59
C TYR A 199 16.81 -1.70 5.51
N ILE A 200 17.72 -2.62 5.20
CA ILE A 200 18.00 -3.80 6.05
C ILE A 200 18.47 -3.34 7.44
N ASN A 201 19.48 -2.47 7.49
CA ASN A 201 20.05 -1.98 8.75
C ASN A 201 19.02 -1.20 9.59
N HIS A 202 18.17 -0.38 8.97
CA HIS A 202 17.07 0.31 9.63
C HIS A 202 16.13 -0.66 10.34
N HIS A 203 15.70 -1.71 9.65
CA HIS A 203 14.79 -2.71 10.20
C HIS A 203 15.43 -3.58 11.29
N LEU A 204 16.72 -3.95 11.14
CA LEU A 204 17.46 -4.65 12.20
C LEU A 204 17.62 -3.78 13.45
N LYS A 205 17.90 -2.49 13.27
CA LYS A 205 17.99 -1.53 14.39
C LYS A 205 16.66 -1.38 15.13
N ILE A 206 15.54 -1.28 14.41
CA ILE A 206 14.19 -1.27 15.01
C ILE A 206 13.89 -2.57 15.77
N ALA A 207 14.40 -3.70 15.27
CA ALA A 207 14.29 -5.00 15.91
C ALA A 207 15.16 -5.12 17.18
N GLY A 208 16.05 -4.15 17.44
CA GLY A 208 16.88 -4.09 18.64
C GLY A 208 18.34 -4.48 18.42
N ALA A 209 18.78 -4.67 17.17
CA ALA A 209 20.18 -4.97 16.89
C ALA A 209 21.10 -3.84 17.39
N LYS A 210 22.08 -4.20 18.22
CA LYS A 210 23.10 -3.27 18.74
C LYS A 210 24.44 -3.39 18.01
N MET A 211 24.68 -4.53 17.38
CA MET A 211 25.89 -4.86 16.64
C MET A 211 25.54 -5.33 15.23
N PRO A 212 26.45 -5.20 14.25
CA PRO A 212 26.25 -5.76 12.91
C PRO A 212 26.05 -7.28 12.97
N ILE A 213 24.89 -7.75 12.52
CA ILE A 213 24.55 -9.18 12.43
C ILE A 213 25.03 -9.77 11.10
N PHE A 214 25.15 -8.94 10.06
CA PHE A 214 25.56 -9.33 8.72
C PHE A 214 26.92 -8.71 8.39
N THR A 215 27.74 -9.44 7.62
CA THR A 215 28.92 -8.87 6.96
C THR A 215 28.49 -7.98 5.79
N GLU A 216 29.39 -7.11 5.32
CA GLU A 216 29.13 -6.28 4.13
C GLU A 216 28.86 -7.16 2.89
N SER A 217 29.63 -8.23 2.69
CA SER A 217 29.44 -9.18 1.58
C SER A 217 28.07 -9.87 1.63
N ALA A 218 27.56 -10.19 2.83
CA ALA A 218 26.22 -10.76 2.99
C ALA A 218 25.13 -9.76 2.60
N LEU A 219 25.27 -8.50 3.03
CA LEU A 219 24.32 -7.43 2.68
C LEU A 219 24.33 -7.14 1.18
N GLU A 220 25.50 -7.16 0.55
CA GLU A 220 25.64 -7.03 -0.91
C GLU A 220 24.99 -8.20 -1.66
N ALA A 221 25.15 -9.44 -1.18
CA ALA A 221 24.51 -10.60 -1.78
C ALA A 221 22.98 -10.52 -1.71
N ILE A 222 22.42 -10.08 -0.57
CA ILE A 222 20.98 -9.81 -0.43
C ILE A 222 20.55 -8.70 -1.39
N ALA A 223 21.31 -7.60 -1.47
CA ALA A 223 20.99 -6.48 -2.34
C ALA A 223 20.98 -6.89 -3.82
N LEU A 224 21.97 -7.68 -4.25
CA LEU A 224 22.07 -8.18 -5.62
C LEU A 224 20.91 -9.13 -5.95
N ARG A 225 20.62 -10.11 -5.08
CA ARG A 225 19.56 -11.09 -5.35
C ARG A 225 18.16 -10.49 -5.29
N SER A 226 17.93 -9.57 -4.37
CA SER A 226 16.61 -8.98 -4.14
C SER A 226 16.19 -7.97 -5.19
N GLN A 227 17.11 -7.41 -5.99
CA GLN A 227 16.84 -6.37 -6.99
C GLN A 227 16.06 -5.15 -6.44
N GLY A 228 16.15 -4.90 -5.13
CA GLY A 228 15.42 -3.80 -4.49
C GLY A 228 13.99 -4.10 -4.09
N TRP A 229 13.45 -5.30 -4.34
CA TRP A 229 12.10 -5.67 -3.95
C TRP A 229 11.98 -5.84 -2.43
N PRO A 230 11.25 -4.97 -1.69
CA PRO A 230 11.24 -5.00 -0.22
C PRO A 230 10.81 -6.35 0.36
N ARG A 231 9.78 -6.99 -0.21
CA ARG A 231 9.35 -8.33 0.24
C ARG A 231 10.44 -9.39 0.06
N VAL A 232 11.19 -9.33 -1.03
CA VAL A 232 12.30 -10.27 -1.28
C VAL A 232 13.45 -9.99 -0.32
N ILE A 233 13.80 -8.72 -0.10
CA ILE A 233 14.78 -8.31 0.92
C ILE A 233 14.41 -8.88 2.29
N ASN A 234 13.16 -8.70 2.71
CA ASN A 234 12.67 -9.16 4.01
C ASN A 234 12.80 -10.67 4.15
N THR A 235 12.33 -11.41 3.14
CA THR A 235 12.40 -12.88 3.12
C THR A 235 13.85 -13.36 3.19
N LEU A 236 14.73 -12.85 2.32
CA LEU A 236 16.13 -13.27 2.30
C LEU A 236 16.84 -12.93 3.61
N THR A 237 16.57 -11.76 4.20
CA THR A 237 17.16 -11.37 5.49
C THR A 237 16.69 -12.27 6.63
N ILE A 238 15.38 -12.55 6.71
CA ILE A 238 14.82 -13.44 7.75
C ILE A 238 15.32 -14.87 7.60
N ASN A 239 15.37 -15.38 6.37
CA ASN A 239 15.88 -16.73 6.10
C ASN A 239 17.37 -16.82 6.43
N SER A 240 18.16 -15.80 6.09
CA SER A 240 19.58 -15.74 6.47
C SER A 240 19.77 -15.74 8.00
N LEU A 241 18.92 -15.01 8.75
CA LEU A 241 18.91 -15.05 10.22
C LEU A 241 18.57 -16.46 10.75
N LEU A 242 17.65 -17.17 10.10
CA LEU A 242 17.29 -18.52 10.52
C LEU A 242 18.43 -19.51 10.27
N PHE A 243 19.03 -19.50 9.07
CA PHE A 243 20.16 -20.36 8.72
C PHE A 243 21.39 -20.06 9.55
N GLY A 244 21.74 -18.78 9.75
CA GLY A 244 22.85 -18.37 10.60
C GLY A 244 22.68 -18.89 12.04
N PHE A 245 21.46 -18.85 12.58
CA PHE A 245 21.14 -19.42 13.87
C PHE A 245 21.31 -20.95 13.90
N GLN A 246 20.81 -21.67 12.89
CA GLN A 246 20.94 -23.12 12.79
C GLN A 246 22.42 -23.56 12.73
N LEU A 247 23.24 -22.80 12.00
CA LEU A 247 24.68 -23.00 11.88
C LEU A 247 25.48 -22.41 13.04
N LYS A 248 24.81 -21.77 14.01
CA LYS A 248 25.42 -21.06 15.15
C LYS A 248 26.49 -20.02 14.74
N LYS A 249 26.33 -19.37 13.58
CA LYS A 249 27.22 -18.28 13.14
C LYS A 249 26.86 -16.96 13.82
N GLU A 250 27.80 -16.37 14.56
CA GLU A 250 27.62 -15.07 15.24
C GLU A 250 27.41 -13.91 14.26
N GLN A 251 28.07 -13.95 13.10
CA GLN A 251 27.81 -13.07 11.95
C GLN A 251 27.39 -13.87 10.72
N ILE A 252 26.43 -13.34 10.00
CA ILE A 252 25.93 -13.88 8.74
C ILE A 252 26.82 -13.38 7.62
N ASP A 253 27.47 -14.31 6.94
CA ASP A 253 28.31 -14.08 5.76
C ASP A 253 27.58 -14.46 4.46
N GLU A 254 28.24 -14.22 3.33
CA GLU A 254 27.71 -14.50 2.00
C GLU A 254 27.28 -15.97 1.81
N GLU A 255 28.00 -16.93 2.42
CA GLU A 255 27.66 -18.35 2.31
C GLU A 255 26.29 -18.67 2.93
N VAL A 256 26.00 -18.10 4.10
CA VAL A 256 24.68 -18.27 4.74
C VAL A 256 23.58 -17.64 3.89
N VAL A 257 23.84 -16.48 3.28
CA VAL A 257 22.89 -15.86 2.35
C VAL A 257 22.64 -16.74 1.15
N ARG A 258 23.68 -17.38 0.59
CA ARG A 258 23.55 -18.31 -0.54
C ARG A 258 22.65 -19.50 -0.21
N LEU A 259 22.83 -20.10 0.96
CA LEU A 259 21.95 -21.17 1.46
C LEU A 259 20.49 -20.69 1.59
N ALA A 260 20.30 -19.47 2.11
CA ALA A 260 18.97 -18.89 2.23
C ALA A 260 18.30 -18.63 0.86
N ILE A 261 19.08 -18.27 -0.16
CA ILE A 261 18.59 -18.08 -1.53
C ILE A 261 18.15 -19.43 -2.13
N GLU A 262 18.97 -20.47 -2.01
CA GLU A 262 18.68 -21.81 -2.54
C GLU A 262 17.39 -22.40 -1.96
N ASP A 263 17.19 -22.28 -0.64
CA ASP A 263 15.99 -22.77 0.04
C ASP A 263 14.71 -22.00 -0.32
N SER A 264 14.85 -20.69 -0.58
CA SER A 264 13.70 -19.83 -0.88
C SER A 264 13.13 -20.03 -2.29
N GLY A 265 13.83 -20.76 -3.17
CA GLY A 265 13.49 -20.89 -4.59
C GLY A 265 13.45 -19.53 -5.33
N LEU A 266 14.10 -18.51 -4.76
CA LEU A 266 14.16 -17.13 -5.24
C LEU A 266 15.35 -16.93 -6.14
#